data_AF-A0A7K0QWN0-F1
#
_entry.id   AF-A0A7K0QWN0-F1
#
_cell.length_a   1.000
_cell.length_b   1.000
_cell.length_c   1.000
_cell.angle_alpha   90.00
_cell.angle_beta   90.00
_cell.angle_gamma   90.00
#
_symmetry.space_group_name_H-M   'P 1'
#
loop_
_entity.id
_entity.type
_entity.pdbx_description
1 polymer ?
#
loop_
_entity_poly.entity_id
_entity_poly.type
_entity_poly.pdbx_seq_one_letter_code
_entity_poly.pdbx_strand_id
1 'polypeptide(L)'
;MTVIIKQASAPSLTDVATQLHDAFVSARAAIESSESVVFIANAPDLIGQGSVEDAAVAGGLLGLMRALMFEGGAKGWHVNLIAVDRGEEADPELLSAAGAVPSINGQVLNASVASIGKVIP
;
A
#
# COMPACT_ATOMS: atom_id res chain seq x y z
N MET A 1 3.43 14.33 -8.71
CA MET A 1 3.89 13.03 -9.25
C MET A 1 3.62 11.97 -8.20
N THR A 2 3.38 10.73 -8.58
CA THR A 2 2.96 9.66 -7.66
C THR A 2 3.99 8.55 -7.67
N VAL A 3 4.48 8.17 -6.50
CA VAL A 3 5.35 7.02 -6.30
C VAL A 3 4.49 5.82 -5.94
N ILE A 4 4.72 4.71 -6.64
CA ILE A 4 3.97 3.47 -6.48
C ILE A 4 4.89 2.47 -5.79
N ILE A 5 4.45 1.91 -4.68
CA ILE A 5 5.18 0.90 -3.91
C ILE A 5 4.33 -0.36 -3.89
N LYS A 6 4.71 -1.36 -4.68
CA LYS A 6 3.94 -2.59 -4.87
C LYS A 6 4.55 -3.73 -4.05
N GLN A 7 3.69 -4.47 -3.35
CA GLN A 7 4.04 -5.74 -2.73
C GLN A 7 4.56 -6.72 -3.80
N ALA A 8 5.70 -7.35 -3.53
CA ALA A 8 6.19 -8.50 -4.27
C ALA A 8 6.07 -9.78 -3.43
N SER A 9 6.17 -10.94 -4.06
CA SER A 9 6.22 -12.21 -3.32
C SER A 9 7.47 -12.28 -2.44
N ALA A 10 7.31 -12.68 -1.19
CA ALA A 10 8.39 -12.85 -0.22
C ALA A 10 8.57 -14.35 0.09
N PRO A 11 9.60 -15.03 -0.45
CA PRO A 11 9.83 -16.44 -0.17
C PRO A 11 10.52 -16.70 1.18
N SER A 12 11.00 -15.66 1.87
CA SER A 12 11.63 -15.77 3.19
C SER A 12 11.45 -14.52 4.05
N LEU A 13 11.70 -14.64 5.35
CA LEU A 13 11.68 -13.50 6.29
C LEU A 13 12.74 -12.43 5.95
N THR A 14 13.85 -12.81 5.33
CA THR A 14 14.85 -11.85 4.84
C THR A 14 14.23 -10.99 3.74
N ASP A 15 13.48 -11.59 2.83
CA ASP A 15 12.81 -10.86 1.76
C ASP A 15 11.72 -9.93 2.30
N VAL A 16 11.01 -10.34 3.36
CA VAL A 16 10.07 -9.45 4.08
C VAL A 16 10.79 -8.21 4.60
N ALA A 17 11.93 -8.39 5.29
CA ALA A 17 12.70 -7.28 5.84
C ALA A 17 13.23 -6.34 4.75
N THR A 18 13.76 -6.89 3.65
CA THR A 18 14.23 -6.12 2.50
C THR A 18 13.10 -5.33 1.86
N GLN A 19 11.98 -5.97 1.53
CA GLN A 19 10.84 -5.28 0.89
C GLN A 19 10.29 -4.14 1.76
N LEU A 20 10.14 -4.35 3.07
CA LEU A 20 9.64 -3.30 3.96
C LEU A 20 10.66 -2.17 4.16
N HIS A 21 11.95 -2.47 4.16
CA HIS A 21 13.00 -1.46 4.17
C HIS A 21 12.95 -0.59 2.90
N ASP A 22 12.89 -1.22 1.74
CA ASP A 22 12.84 -0.53 0.45
C ASP A 22 11.57 0.32 0.34
N ALA A 23 10.42 -0.22 0.76
CA ALA A 23 9.16 0.52 0.84
C ALA A 23 9.28 1.77 1.72
N PHE A 24 9.93 1.66 2.89
CA PHE A 24 10.16 2.81 3.77
C PHE A 24 11.07 3.86 3.12
N VAL A 25 12.19 3.45 2.51
CA VAL A 25 13.13 4.36 1.85
C VAL A 25 12.45 5.09 0.68
N SER A 26 11.71 4.37 -0.16
CA SER A 26 10.97 4.95 -1.28
C SER A 26 9.87 5.91 -0.81
N ALA A 27 9.10 5.55 0.22
CA ALA A 27 8.07 6.42 0.75
C ALA A 27 8.65 7.70 1.37
N ARG A 28 9.77 7.59 2.10
CA ARG A 28 10.47 8.75 2.66
C ARG A 28 10.94 9.70 1.56
N ALA A 29 11.60 9.18 0.52
CA ALA A 29 12.09 9.98 -0.59
C ALA A 29 10.95 10.70 -1.35
N ALA A 30 9.82 10.01 -1.55
CA ALA A 30 8.64 10.59 -2.17
C ALA A 30 8.09 11.76 -1.32
N ILE A 31 7.96 11.56 -0.02
CA ILE A 31 7.47 12.59 0.92
C ILE A 31 8.41 13.80 0.97
N GLU A 32 9.72 13.58 1.06
CA GLU A 32 10.73 14.66 1.03
C GLU A 32 10.66 15.46 -0.28
N SER A 33 10.24 14.81 -1.37
CA SER A 33 10.03 15.42 -2.68
C SER A 33 8.61 15.98 -2.88
N SER A 34 7.76 15.96 -1.85
CA SER A 34 6.34 16.37 -1.91
C SER A 34 5.52 15.60 -2.95
N GLU A 35 5.85 14.33 -3.17
CA GLU A 35 5.13 13.41 -4.04
C GLU A 35 4.07 12.62 -3.27
N SER A 36 3.03 12.20 -3.98
CA SER A 36 2.01 11.31 -3.41
C SER A 36 2.54 9.88 -3.39
N VAL A 37 2.14 9.09 -2.40
CA VAL A 37 2.55 7.70 -2.26
C VAL A 37 1.34 6.79 -2.36
N VAL A 38 1.36 5.84 -3.29
CA VAL A 38 0.34 4.79 -3.38
C VAL A 38 0.98 3.45 -3.15
N PHE A 39 0.57 2.80 -2.07
CA PHE A 39 0.93 1.41 -1.81
C PHE A 39 -0.02 0.48 -2.57
N ILE A 40 0.49 -0.62 -3.10
CA ILE A 40 -0.32 -1.69 -3.69
C ILE A 40 -0.02 -2.97 -2.92
N ALA A 41 -1.07 -3.59 -2.36
CA ALA A 41 -0.96 -4.85 -1.66
C ALA A 41 -1.95 -5.87 -2.21
N ASN A 42 -1.59 -7.15 -2.11
CA ASN A 42 -2.48 -8.24 -2.45
C ASN A 42 -3.55 -8.36 -1.37
N ALA A 43 -4.81 -8.25 -1.78
CA ALA A 43 -5.96 -8.33 -0.91
C ALA A 43 -6.03 -9.64 -0.10
N PRO A 44 -5.78 -10.84 -0.66
CA PRO A 44 -5.73 -12.08 0.12
C PRO A 44 -4.71 -12.03 1.26
N ASP A 45 -3.59 -11.35 1.07
CA ASP A 45 -2.51 -11.30 2.06
C ASP A 45 -2.87 -10.35 3.22
N LEU A 46 -3.59 -9.26 2.94
CA LEU A 46 -4.12 -8.33 3.97
C LEU A 46 -5.12 -8.98 4.94
N ILE A 47 -5.78 -10.06 4.51
CA ILE A 47 -6.75 -10.82 5.32
C ILE A 47 -6.20 -12.19 5.77
N GLY A 48 -4.90 -12.42 5.63
CA GLY A 48 -4.23 -13.63 6.12
C GLY A 48 -4.55 -14.92 5.34
N GLN A 49 -4.90 -14.81 4.05
CA GLN A 49 -5.17 -15.95 3.16
C GLN A 49 -3.94 -16.37 2.34
N GLY A 50 -2.84 -15.61 2.41
CA GLY A 50 -1.56 -15.92 1.77
C GLY A 50 -0.58 -16.69 2.65
N SER A 51 0.70 -16.68 2.25
CA SER A 51 1.78 -17.14 3.12
C SER A 51 1.98 -16.15 4.29
N VAL A 52 2.66 -16.61 5.34
CA VAL A 52 2.99 -15.75 6.50
C VAL A 52 3.87 -14.59 6.06
N GLU A 53 4.81 -14.85 5.15
CA GLU A 53 5.74 -13.87 4.62
C GLU A 53 5.03 -12.81 3.78
N ASP A 54 4.18 -13.22 2.83
CA ASP A 54 3.42 -12.29 1.98
C ASP A 54 2.43 -11.45 2.83
N ALA A 55 1.76 -12.08 3.80
CA ALA A 55 0.88 -11.39 4.75
C ALA A 55 1.64 -10.38 5.62
N ALA A 56 2.87 -10.71 6.04
CA ALA A 56 3.72 -9.79 6.80
C ALA A 56 4.11 -8.55 5.96
N VAL A 57 4.42 -8.72 4.67
CA VAL A 57 4.66 -7.58 3.77
C VAL A 57 3.39 -6.75 3.63
N ALA A 58 2.26 -7.36 3.29
CA ALA A 58 0.99 -6.65 3.10
C ALA A 58 0.58 -5.86 4.35
N GLY A 59 0.66 -6.47 5.53
CA GLY A 59 0.40 -5.83 6.81
C GLY A 59 1.41 -4.71 7.14
N GLY A 60 2.68 -4.90 6.80
CA GLY A 60 3.72 -3.88 6.97
C GLY A 60 3.49 -2.64 6.08
N LEU A 61 3.10 -2.84 4.81
CA LEU A 61 2.74 -1.75 3.90
C LEU A 61 1.52 -0.97 4.41
N LEU A 62 0.48 -1.68 4.87
CA LEU A 62 -0.70 -1.05 5.49
C LEU A 62 -0.33 -0.25 6.75
N GLY A 63 0.51 -0.82 7.63
CA GLY A 63 1.01 -0.15 8.82
C GLY A 63 1.81 1.11 8.48
N LEU A 64 2.69 1.03 7.48
CA LEU A 64 3.47 2.16 7.00
C LEU A 64 2.57 3.27 6.43
N MET A 65 1.61 2.94 5.57
CA MET A 65 0.64 3.92 5.04
C MET A 65 -0.07 4.67 6.18
N ARG A 66 -0.55 3.93 7.19
CA ARG A 66 -1.23 4.52 8.35
C ARG A 66 -0.31 5.45 9.13
N ALA A 67 0.90 5.02 9.42
CA ALA A 67 1.88 5.84 10.15
C ALA A 67 2.17 7.14 9.39
N LEU A 68 2.40 7.06 8.07
CA LEU A 68 2.63 8.22 7.22
C LEU A 68 1.42 9.16 7.20
N MET A 69 0.21 8.63 7.11
CA MET A 69 -0.99 9.47 7.12
C MET A 69 -1.21 10.17 8.48
N PHE A 70 -1.03 9.45 9.59
CA PHE A 70 -1.21 10.03 10.93
C PHE A 70 -0.19 11.12 11.23
N GLU A 71 1.07 10.94 10.83
CA GLU A 71 2.11 11.94 11.03
C GLU A 71 2.03 13.08 10.00
N GLY A 72 1.68 12.72 8.76
CA GLY A 72 1.78 13.55 7.57
C GLY A 72 0.53 14.30 7.17
N GLY A 73 -0.65 13.92 7.67
CA GLY A 73 -1.92 14.50 7.25
C GLY A 73 -1.97 16.01 7.46
N ALA A 74 -1.53 16.48 8.63
CA ALA A 74 -1.43 17.92 8.92
C ALA A 74 -0.31 18.63 8.13
N LYS A 75 0.66 17.87 7.62
CA LYS A 75 1.78 18.36 6.80
C LYS A 75 1.45 18.33 5.29
N GLY A 76 0.24 17.90 4.91
CA GLY A 76 -0.20 17.81 3.52
C GLY A 76 0.28 16.56 2.77
N TRP A 77 0.79 15.53 3.46
CA TRP A 77 1.17 14.28 2.80
C TRP A 77 -0.06 13.57 2.24
N HIS A 78 0.10 13.00 1.05
CA HIS A 78 -0.97 12.31 0.33
C HIS A 78 -0.59 10.85 0.13
N VAL A 79 -1.25 9.96 0.86
CA VAL A 79 -0.87 8.55 0.95
C VAL A 79 -2.11 7.67 0.96
N ASN A 80 -2.15 6.67 0.09
CA ASN A 80 -3.23 5.69 0.02
C ASN A 80 -2.68 4.28 -0.18
N LEU A 81 -3.52 3.27 0.07
CA LEU A 81 -3.24 1.88 -0.27
C LEU A 81 -4.34 1.33 -1.18
N ILE A 82 -3.97 0.63 -2.25
CA ILE A 82 -4.89 -0.10 -3.13
C ILE A 82 -4.71 -1.59 -2.88
N ALA A 83 -5.80 -2.28 -2.54
CA ALA A 83 -5.83 -3.71 -2.39
C ALA A 83 -6.32 -4.36 -3.69
N VAL A 84 -5.50 -5.21 -4.31
CA VAL A 84 -5.80 -5.88 -5.59
C VAL A 84 -5.76 -7.41 -5.42
N ASP A 85 -6.39 -8.14 -6.34
CA ASP A 85 -6.22 -9.59 -6.35
C ASP A 85 -4.79 -9.99 -6.74
N ARG A 86 -4.35 -11.15 -6.25
CA ARG A 86 -2.99 -11.63 -6.49
C ARG A 86 -2.77 -11.84 -7.99
N GLY A 87 -1.74 -11.18 -8.53
CA GLY A 87 -1.40 -11.25 -9.95
C GLY A 87 -2.13 -10.23 -10.83
N GLU A 88 -3.08 -9.47 -10.26
CA GLU A 88 -3.75 -8.37 -10.96
C GLU A 88 -2.97 -7.05 -10.80
N GLU A 89 -3.16 -6.16 -11.77
CA GLU A 89 -2.71 -4.78 -11.68
C GLU A 89 -3.82 -3.88 -11.14
N ALA A 90 -3.43 -2.81 -10.45
CA ALA A 90 -4.39 -1.78 -10.05
C ALA A 90 -4.96 -1.10 -11.30
N ASP A 91 -6.27 -0.88 -11.29
CA ASP A 91 -6.94 -0.09 -12.33
C ASP A 91 -6.26 1.29 -12.46
N PRO A 92 -5.87 1.73 -13.68
CA PRO A 92 -5.16 2.99 -13.88
C PRO A 92 -5.94 4.23 -13.43
N GLU A 93 -7.27 4.23 -13.55
CA GLU A 93 -8.11 5.34 -13.10
C GLU A 93 -8.15 5.39 -11.58
N LEU A 94 -8.27 4.22 -10.93
CA LEU A 94 -8.20 4.14 -9.47
C LEU A 94 -6.84 4.58 -8.93
N LEU A 95 -5.75 4.17 -9.58
CA LEU A 95 -4.39 4.57 -9.24
C LEU A 95 -4.18 6.08 -9.40
N SER A 96 -4.68 6.65 -10.50
CA SER A 96 -4.66 8.09 -10.73
C SER A 96 -5.45 8.85 -9.66
N ALA A 97 -6.66 8.37 -9.35
CA ALA A 97 -7.50 8.96 -8.33
C ALA A 97 -6.84 8.92 -6.93
N ALA A 98 -6.27 7.77 -6.56
CA ALA A 98 -5.56 7.57 -5.30
C ALA A 98 -4.29 8.42 -5.15
N GLY A 99 -3.72 8.89 -6.25
CA GLY A 99 -2.52 9.73 -6.24
C GLY A 99 -2.78 11.22 -6.42
N ALA A 100 -4.00 11.63 -6.76
CA ALA A 100 -4.27 13.01 -7.19
C ALA A 100 -5.52 13.65 -6.58
N VAL A 101 -6.51 12.87 -6.10
CA VAL A 101 -7.77 13.40 -5.60
C VAL A 101 -7.63 13.71 -4.09
N PRO A 102 -7.64 14.99 -3.66
CA PRO A 102 -7.33 15.34 -2.27
C PRO A 102 -8.28 14.74 -1.22
N SER A 103 -9.54 14.49 -1.60
CA SER A 103 -10.54 13.87 -0.73
C SER A 103 -10.32 12.36 -0.53
N ILE A 104 -9.48 11.73 -1.35
CA ILE A 104 -9.07 10.34 -1.21
C ILE A 104 -7.68 10.36 -0.57
N ASN A 105 -7.61 10.42 0.75
CA ASN A 105 -6.34 10.43 1.48
C ASN A 105 -6.43 9.55 2.73
N GLY A 106 -5.38 8.81 3.04
CA GLY A 106 -5.34 7.85 4.13
C GLY A 106 -6.28 6.67 3.96
N GLN A 107 -6.71 6.37 2.72
CA GLN A 107 -7.70 5.36 2.45
C GLN A 107 -7.08 4.03 2.03
N VAL A 108 -7.76 2.94 2.38
CA VAL A 108 -7.59 1.64 1.75
C VAL A 108 -8.67 1.48 0.70
N LEU A 109 -8.28 1.50 -0.57
CA LEU A 109 -9.16 1.36 -1.71
C LEU A 109 -9.18 -0.11 -2.12
N ASN A 110 -10.33 -0.76 -1.96
CA ASN A 110 -10.48 -2.17 -2.28
C ASN A 110 -10.91 -2.33 -3.75
N ALA A 111 -10.03 -2.91 -4.57
CA ALA A 111 -10.25 -3.26 -5.97
C ALA A 111 -10.24 -4.79 -6.19
N SER A 112 -10.35 -5.57 -5.12
CA SER A 112 -10.30 -7.04 -5.15
C SER A 112 -11.68 -7.65 -5.06
N VAL A 113 -11.96 -8.65 -5.91
CA VAL A 113 -13.16 -9.48 -5.78
C VAL A 113 -13.01 -10.52 -4.66
N ALA A 114 -11.78 -10.93 -4.33
CA ALA A 114 -11.53 -11.85 -3.21
C ALA A 114 -11.87 -11.26 -1.84
N SER A 115 -11.98 -9.93 -1.73
CA SER A 115 -12.35 -9.21 -0.51
C SER A 115 -13.83 -8.84 -0.43
N ILE A 116 -14.68 -9.28 -1.37
CA ILE A 116 -16.12 -9.03 -1.29
C ILE A 116 -16.69 -9.62 0.01
N GLY A 117 -17.36 -8.78 0.78
CA GLY A 117 -17.95 -9.15 2.08
C GLY A 117 -16.94 -9.30 3.22
N LYS A 118 -15.66 -8.99 2.99
CA LYS A 118 -14.59 -9.02 3.99
C LYS A 118 -14.17 -7.60 4.36
N VAL A 119 -13.85 -7.41 5.64
CA VAL A 119 -13.29 -6.15 6.12
C VAL A 119 -11.78 -6.25 5.99
N ILE A 120 -11.19 -5.37 5.17
CA ILE A 120 -9.75 -5.18 5.18
C ILE A 120 -9.42 -4.36 6.44
N PRO A 121 -8.57 -4.89 7.33
CA PRO A 121 -8.32 -4.31 8.65
C PRO A 121 -7.56 -2.99 8.61
#